data_AF-A0A2D6MGN3-F1
#
_entry.id   AF-A0A2D6MGN3-F1
#
_cell.length_a   1.000
_cell.length_b   1.000
_cell.length_c   1.000
_cell.angle_alpha   90.00
_cell.angle_beta   90.00
_cell.angle_gamma   90.00
#
_symmetry.space_group_name_H-M   'P 1'
#
loop_
_entity.id
_entity.type
_entity.pdbx_description
1 polymer ?
#
loop_
_entity_poly.entity_id
_entity_poly.type
_entity_poly.pdbx_seq_one_letter_code
_entity_poly.pdbx_strand_id
1 'polypeptide(L)'
;MWEFFERYPTPDDASHADTSEIEKMIQPLGLSQRRSKALVKMSDGYLRDDWRSSPEILYGIGKYAIDAYRIFCLGEWRDVNPKDGALVNYHNFLKRIHGLR
;
A
#
# COMPACT_ATOMS: atom_id res chain seq x y z
N MET A 1 -13.59 2.65 0.14
CA MET A 1 -12.16 3.03 0.21
C MET A 1 -12.02 4.52 0.49
N TRP A 2 -12.72 5.41 -0.21
CA TRP A 2 -12.74 6.84 0.11
C TRP A 2 -13.21 7.15 1.54
N GLU A 3 -14.28 6.51 1.99
CA GLU A 3 -14.79 6.62 3.38
C GLU A 3 -13.71 6.34 4.44
N PHE A 4 -12.79 5.39 4.19
CA PHE A 4 -11.70 5.10 5.13
C PHE A 4 -10.75 6.30 5.27
N PHE A 5 -10.36 6.92 4.16
CA PHE A 5 -9.47 8.08 4.16
C PHE A 5 -10.15 9.35 4.66
N GLU A 6 -11.48 9.47 4.52
CA GLU A 6 -12.24 10.56 5.13
C GLU A 6 -12.29 10.45 6.66
N ARG A 7 -12.45 9.21 7.17
CA ARG A 7 -12.53 8.96 8.62
C ARG A 7 -11.17 8.91 9.31
N TYR A 8 -10.15 8.39 8.62
CA TYR A 8 -8.78 8.25 9.13
C TYR A 8 -7.80 8.90 8.14
N PRO A 9 -7.72 10.25 8.12
CA PRO A 9 -6.97 10.98 7.10
C PRO A 9 -5.45 10.83 7.23
N THR A 10 -4.94 10.45 8.40
CA THR A 10 -3.51 10.24 8.64
C THR A 10 -3.21 8.82 9.13
N PRO A 11 -1.95 8.34 8.99
CA PRO A 11 -1.55 7.08 9.61
C PRO A 11 -1.67 7.10 11.13
N ASP A 12 -1.60 8.27 11.78
CA ASP A 12 -1.79 8.37 13.23
C ASP A 12 -3.24 8.08 13.61
N ASP A 13 -4.21 8.68 12.92
CA ASP A 13 -5.63 8.38 13.10
C ASP A 13 -5.92 6.88 12.88
N ALA A 14 -5.34 6.31 11.82
CA ALA A 14 -5.54 4.90 11.48
C ALA A 14 -4.85 3.94 12.47
N SER A 15 -3.72 4.33 13.07
CA SER A 15 -3.01 3.50 14.07
C SER A 15 -3.76 3.38 15.40
N HIS A 16 -4.61 4.36 15.73
CA HIS A 16 -5.43 4.38 16.94
C HIS A 16 -6.88 3.90 16.69
N ALA A 17 -7.22 3.54 15.45
CA ALA A 17 -8.58 3.17 15.07
C ALA A 17 -9.01 1.80 15.65
N ASP A 18 -10.29 1.69 15.99
CA ASP A 18 -10.87 0.39 16.33
C ASP A 18 -11.01 -0.47 15.06
N THR A 19 -10.29 -1.60 15.05
CA THR A 19 -10.37 -2.60 13.97
C THR A 19 -11.79 -3.09 13.71
N SER A 20 -12.69 -3.08 14.71
CA SER A 20 -14.09 -3.52 14.56
C SER A 20 -14.90 -2.53 13.72
N GLU A 21 -14.61 -1.23 13.82
CA GLU A 21 -15.25 -0.19 13.00
C GLU A 21 -14.75 -0.24 11.56
N ILE A 22 -13.44 -0.40 11.37
CA ILE A 22 -12.86 -0.59 10.04
C ILE A 22 -13.43 -1.86 9.40
N GLU A 23 -13.51 -2.97 10.14
CA GLU A 23 -14.04 -4.24 9.63
C GLU A 23 -15.47 -4.09 9.11
N LYS A 24 -16.36 -3.41 9.85
CA LYS A 24 -17.73 -3.11 9.42
C LYS A 24 -17.74 -2.27 8.14
N MET A 25 -16.91 -1.23 8.09
CA MET A 25 -16.80 -0.33 6.93
C MET A 25 -16.36 -1.08 5.66
N ILE A 26 -15.39 -2.00 5.77
CA ILE A 26 -14.83 -2.73 4.62
C ILE A 26 -15.44 -4.12 4.41
N GLN A 27 -16.48 -4.46 5.15
CA GLN A 27 -17.17 -5.76 5.10
C GLN A 27 -17.49 -6.25 3.67
N PRO A 28 -18.07 -5.44 2.77
CA PRO A 28 -18.47 -5.91 1.44
C PRO A 28 -17.29 -6.24 0.52
N LEU A 29 -16.07 -5.82 0.88
CA LEU A 29 -14.89 -6.02 0.05
C LEU A 29 -14.26 -7.42 0.26
N GLY A 30 -14.70 -8.19 1.27
CA GLY A 30 -14.15 -9.51 1.64
C GLY A 30 -12.94 -9.45 2.57
N LEU A 31 -12.55 -10.56 3.22
CA LEU A 31 -11.37 -10.63 4.12
C LEU A 31 -11.29 -9.49 5.15
N SER A 32 -12.43 -8.90 5.54
CA SER A 32 -12.51 -7.62 6.25
C SER A 32 -11.79 -7.68 7.58
N GLN A 33 -11.95 -8.76 8.33
CA GLN A 33 -11.29 -8.99 9.62
C GLN A 33 -9.75 -8.99 9.51
N ARG A 34 -9.19 -9.57 8.43
CA ARG A 34 -7.73 -9.57 8.23
C ARG A 34 -7.24 -8.19 7.79
N ARG A 35 -8.00 -7.54 6.90
CA ARG A 35 -7.62 -6.23 6.35
C ARG A 35 -7.76 -5.09 7.36
N SER A 36 -8.75 -5.13 8.26
CA SER A 36 -8.89 -4.13 9.32
C SER A 36 -7.67 -4.15 10.26
N LYS A 37 -7.27 -5.33 10.71
CA LYS A 37 -6.05 -5.52 11.51
C LYS A 37 -4.79 -5.07 10.76
N ALA A 38 -4.71 -5.36 9.46
CA ALA A 38 -3.59 -4.95 8.64
C ALA A 38 -3.49 -3.42 8.52
N LEU A 39 -4.61 -2.72 8.30
CA LEU A 39 -4.63 -1.26 8.18
C LEU A 39 -4.11 -0.58 9.46
N VAL A 40 -4.58 -1.01 10.64
CA VAL A 40 -4.14 -0.44 11.92
C VAL A 40 -2.65 -0.73 12.16
N LYS A 41 -2.22 -2.00 12.04
CA LYS A 41 -0.82 -2.40 12.30
C LYS A 41 0.16 -1.80 11.30
N MET A 42 -0.21 -1.72 10.03
CA MET A 42 0.64 -1.11 9.00
C MET A 42 0.82 0.38 9.29
N SER A 43 -0.26 1.08 9.64
CA SER A 43 -0.20 2.51 9.97
C SER A 43 0.64 2.79 11.22
N ASP A 44 0.58 1.91 12.21
CA ASP A 44 1.44 1.97 13.40
C ASP A 44 2.92 1.81 13.05
N GLY A 45 3.27 0.76 12.30
CA GLY A 45 4.63 0.53 11.84
C GLY A 45 5.13 1.63 10.92
N TYR A 46 4.26 2.22 10.10
CA TYR A 46 4.61 3.34 9.22
C TYR A 46 5.16 4.54 10.00
N LEU A 47 4.64 4.78 11.21
CA LEU A 47 5.05 5.88 12.08
C LEU A 47 6.28 5.55 12.93
N ARG A 48 6.43 4.29 13.36
CA ARG A 48 7.37 3.90 14.43
C ARG A 48 8.57 3.09 13.95
N ASP A 49 8.43 2.37 12.84
CA ASP A 49 9.49 1.52 12.32
C ASP A 49 10.40 2.30 11.35
N ASP A 50 11.68 1.92 11.28
CA ASP A 50 12.60 2.43 10.26
C ASP A 50 12.46 1.64 8.95
N TRP A 51 11.33 1.82 8.28
CA TRP A 51 10.93 0.99 7.14
C TRP A 51 11.41 1.51 5.78
N ARG A 52 11.88 2.75 5.67
CA ARG A 52 12.11 3.40 4.36
C ARG A 52 13.10 2.64 3.47
N SER A 53 14.10 2.01 4.07
CA SER A 53 15.08 1.17 3.38
C SER A 53 14.61 -0.27 3.14
N SER A 54 13.58 -0.73 3.87
CA SER A 54 13.02 -2.08 3.78
C SER A 54 11.50 -2.07 4.00
N PRO A 55 10.70 -1.56 3.05
CA PRO A 55 9.25 -1.41 3.24
C PRO A 55 8.50 -2.72 3.52
N GLU A 56 9.09 -3.87 3.16
CA GLU A 56 8.60 -5.21 3.47
C GLU A 56 8.45 -5.52 4.96
N ILE A 57 9.11 -4.76 5.84
CA ILE A 57 8.97 -4.95 7.29
C ILE A 57 7.58 -4.51 7.78
N LEU A 58 6.92 -3.61 7.05
CA LEU A 58 5.59 -3.13 7.40
C LEU A 58 4.55 -4.25 7.24
N TYR A 59 3.70 -4.38 8.26
CA TYR A 59 2.69 -5.43 8.28
C TYR A 59 1.75 -5.34 7.07
N GLY A 60 1.60 -6.45 6.33
CA GLY A 60 0.71 -6.52 5.17
C GLY A 60 1.29 -5.93 3.88
N ILE A 61 2.53 -5.43 3.90
CA ILE A 61 3.25 -4.99 2.70
C ILE A 61 3.98 -6.18 2.07
N GLY A 62 3.64 -6.48 0.82
CA GLY A 62 4.29 -7.51 0.01
C GLY A 62 4.82 -6.96 -1.31
N LYS A 63 5.34 -7.84 -2.18
CA LYS A 63 5.99 -7.46 -3.45
C LYS A 63 5.18 -6.46 -4.27
N TYR A 64 3.86 -6.65 -4.39
CA TYR A 64 2.99 -5.71 -5.11
C TYR A 64 3.11 -4.27 -4.58
N ALA A 65 2.98 -4.09 -3.26
CA ALA A 65 3.04 -2.78 -2.64
C ALA A 65 4.44 -2.17 -2.70
N ILE A 66 5.48 -2.99 -2.58
CA ILE A 66 6.89 -2.55 -2.71
C ILE A 66 7.17 -2.06 -4.13
N ASP A 67 6.76 -2.83 -5.15
CA ASP A 67 6.91 -2.43 -6.55
C ASP A 67 6.15 -1.12 -6.82
N ALA A 68 4.92 -0.98 -6.31
CA ALA A 68 4.13 0.25 -6.43
C ALA A 68 4.82 1.44 -5.73
N TYR A 69 5.33 1.27 -4.52
CA TYR A 69 6.05 2.32 -3.79
C TYR A 69 7.29 2.79 -4.56
N ARG A 70 8.09 1.85 -5.08
CA ARG A 70 9.29 2.18 -5.88
C ARG A 70 8.94 2.91 -7.18
N ILE A 71 7.89 2.47 -7.87
CA ILE A 71 7.43 3.11 -9.12
C ILE A 71 6.88 4.51 -8.86
N PHE A 72 5.93 4.66 -7.94
CA PHE A 72 5.12 5.87 -7.81
C PHE A 72 5.65 6.87 -6.78
N CYS A 73 6.28 6.42 -5.71
CA CYS A 73 6.75 7.30 -4.64
C CYS A 73 8.23 7.64 -4.75
N LEU A 74 9.08 6.68 -5.15
CA LEU A 74 10.53 6.89 -5.29
C LEU A 74 10.97 7.24 -6.72
N GLY A 75 10.15 6.95 -7.72
CA GLY A 75 10.50 7.17 -9.13
C GLY A 75 11.54 6.18 -9.69
N GLU A 76 11.84 5.11 -8.96
CA GLU A 76 12.80 4.05 -9.30
C GLU A 76 12.23 3.04 -10.31
N TRP A 77 11.23 3.43 -11.10
CA TRP A 77 10.47 2.50 -11.95
C TRP A 77 11.36 1.73 -12.93
N ARG A 78 12.52 2.24 -13.33
CA ARG A 78 13.47 1.55 -14.22
C ARG A 78 14.08 0.29 -13.59
N ASP A 79 14.21 0.27 -12.27
CA ASP A 79 14.84 -0.81 -11.50
C ASP A 79 13.80 -1.75 -10.86
N VAL A 80 12.55 -1.70 -11.34
CA VAL A 80 11.44 -2.52 -10.87
C VAL A 80 11.02 -3.49 -11.97
N ASN A 81 10.76 -4.74 -11.59
CA ASN A 81 10.17 -5.77 -12.45
C ASN A 81 8.86 -6.28 -11.82
N PRO A 82 7.73 -5.58 -12.07
CA PRO A 82 6.46 -5.94 -11.46
C PRO A 82 5.92 -7.25 -12.05
N LYS A 83 5.17 -7.99 -11.24
CA LYS A 83 4.44 -9.21 -11.68
C LYS A 83 2.93 -9.04 -11.66
N ASP A 84 2.45 -7.99 -10.99
CA ASP A 84 1.03 -7.65 -10.97
C ASP A 84 0.60 -7.09 -12.34
N GLY A 85 -0.56 -7.53 -12.83
CA GLY A 85 -1.02 -7.19 -14.17
C GLY A 85 -1.21 -5.68 -14.40
N ALA A 86 -1.74 -4.96 -13.41
CA ALA A 86 -1.95 -3.52 -13.53
C ALA A 86 -0.61 -2.77 -13.48
N LEU A 87 0.28 -3.15 -12.56
CA LEU A 87 1.63 -2.57 -12.51
C LEU A 87 2.45 -2.87 -13.77
N VAL A 88 2.34 -4.07 -14.35
CA VAL A 88 2.99 -4.43 -15.62
C VAL A 88 2.49 -3.53 -16.75
N ASN A 89 1.17 -3.32 -16.84
CA ASN A 89 0.59 -2.45 -17.86
C ASN A 89 1.11 -1.01 -17.73
N TYR A 90 1.15 -0.47 -16.51
CA TYR A 90 1.67 0.88 -16.27
C TYR A 90 3.18 0.98 -16.51
N HIS A 91 3.96 -0.03 -16.12
CA HIS A 91 5.39 -0.09 -16.34
C HIS A 91 5.75 -0.14 -17.84
N ASN A 92 5.01 -0.91 -18.63
CA ASN A 92 5.15 -0.95 -20.09
C ASN A 92 4.79 0.40 -20.73
N PHE A 93 3.77 1.09 -20.21
CA PHE A 93 3.46 2.45 -20.61
C PHE A 93 4.65 3.40 -20.35
N LEU A 94 5.24 3.37 -19.14
CA LEU A 94 6.42 4.18 -18.80
C LEU A 94 7.60 3.89 -19.74
N LYS A 95 7.92 2.61 -19.97
CA LYS A 95 8.97 2.19 -20.91
C LYS A 95 8.77 2.82 -22.30
N ARG A 96 7.54 2.74 -22.83
CA ARG A 96 7.20 3.30 -24.14
C ARG A 96 7.41 4.81 -24.22
N ILE A 97 6.93 5.57 -23.23
CA ILE A 97 7.04 7.04 -23.27
C ILE A 97 8.47 7.54 -23.00
N HIS A 98 9.33 6.71 -22.40
CA HIS A 98 10.73 7.03 -22.12
C HIS A 98 11.74 6.32 -23.04
N GLY A 99 11.27 5.68 -24.13
CA GLY A 99 12.14 5.11 -25.17
C GLY A 99 12.92 3.85 -24.75
N LEU A 100 12.55 3.20 -23.65
CA LEU A 100 13.09 1.90 -23.26
C LEU A 100 12.24 0.82 -23.95
N ARG A 101 12.85 0.03 -24.84
CA ARG A 101 12.19 -1.15 -25.43
C ARG A 101 12.19 -2.30 -24.44
#